data_AF-A0A926VS56-F1
#
_entry.id   AF-A0A926VS56-F1
#
_cell.length_a   1.000
_cell.length_b   1.000
_cell.length_c   1.000
_cell.angle_alpha   90.00
_cell.angle_beta   90.00
_cell.angle_gamma   90.00
#
_symmetry.space_group_name_H-M   'P 1'
#
loop_
_entity.id
_entity.type
_entity.pdbx_description
1 polymer ?
#
loop_
_entity_poly.entity_id
_entity_poly.type
_entity_poly.pdbx_seq_one_letter_code
_entity_poly.pdbx_strand_id
1 'polypeptide(L)'
;MIYSLEVPMAAFFLTHSRSALGAFYRCLRSRLGAPKAITATVHNLARLFYQIWTTAGRCTDPGMDYYEQKYQDLILKNLQKKAQAFGLQLIPKSQDKEEASFYQTLST
;
A
#
# COMPACT_ATOMS: atom_id res chain seq x y z
N MET A 1 24.78 -27.88 -15.32
CA MET A 1 24.40 -28.70 -14.14
C MET A 1 25.11 -28.07 -12.94
N ILE A 2 24.41 -27.80 -11.82
CA ILE A 2 24.92 -27.18 -10.55
C ILE A 2 24.68 -25.65 -10.38
N TYR A 3 23.44 -25.16 -10.49
CA TYR A 3 23.02 -23.89 -9.83
C TYR A 3 21.63 -23.99 -9.16
N SER A 4 21.07 -25.18 -8.95
CA SER A 4 19.63 -25.32 -8.67
C SER A 4 19.22 -25.84 -7.28
N LEU A 5 20.09 -25.87 -6.26
CA LEU A 5 19.72 -26.56 -5.02
C LEU A 5 19.99 -25.90 -3.66
N GLU A 6 20.09 -24.57 -3.57
CA GLU A 6 20.25 -23.93 -2.25
C GLU A 6 19.15 -22.93 -1.84
N VAL A 7 18.17 -22.64 -2.71
CA VAL A 7 17.05 -21.72 -2.35
C VAL A 7 15.65 -22.35 -2.19
N PRO A 8 15.45 -23.62 -1.76
CA PRO A 8 14.09 -24.11 -1.51
C PRO A 8 13.62 -23.95 -0.06
N MET A 9 14.49 -23.87 0.96
CA MET A 9 14.01 -23.93 2.36
C MET A 9 13.32 -22.65 2.83
N ALA A 10 13.93 -21.48 2.64
CA ALA A 10 13.33 -20.21 3.07
C ALA A 10 11.98 -19.94 2.39
N ALA A 11 11.89 -20.21 1.08
CA ALA A 11 10.64 -20.10 0.34
C ALA A 11 9.60 -21.12 0.83
N PHE A 12 10.01 -22.36 1.13
CA PHE A 12 9.12 -23.41 1.63
C PHE A 12 8.48 -23.06 2.99
N PHE A 13 9.26 -22.56 3.95
CA PHE A 13 8.73 -22.14 5.26
C PHE A 13 7.72 -20.98 5.11
N LEU A 14 7.99 -20.03 4.20
CA LEU A 14 7.06 -18.94 3.91
C LEU A 14 5.80 -19.41 3.18
N THR A 15 5.88 -20.46 2.34
CA THR A 15 4.71 -21.01 1.64
C THR A 15 3.71 -21.69 2.58
N HIS A 16 4.16 -22.17 3.74
CA HIS A 16 3.33 -22.73 4.79
C HIS A 16 2.72 -21.68 5.73
N SER A 17 3.18 -20.42 5.66
CA SER A 17 2.60 -19.33 6.44
C SER A 17 1.19 -18.97 5.94
N ARG A 18 0.27 -18.62 6.85
CA ARG A 18 -1.05 -18.08 6.51
C ARG A 18 -0.96 -16.60 6.08
N SER A 19 -0.15 -16.35 5.07
CA SER A 19 0.04 -15.04 4.45
C SER A 19 -0.55 -15.02 3.03
N ALA A 20 -0.76 -13.82 2.48
CA ALA A 20 -1.18 -13.66 1.08
C ALA A 20 -0.24 -14.37 0.09
N LEU A 21 1.05 -14.45 0.41
CA LEU A 21 2.07 -15.12 -0.40
C LEU A 21 1.92 -16.66 -0.35
N GLY A 22 1.58 -17.22 0.81
CA GLY A 22 1.22 -18.63 0.94
C GLY A 22 -0.04 -19.00 0.16
N ALA A 23 -1.04 -18.11 0.13
CA ALA A 23 -2.23 -18.29 -0.72
C ALA A 23 -1.90 -18.30 -2.22
N PHE A 24 -1.04 -17.38 -2.66
CA PHE A 24 -0.55 -17.33 -4.04
C PHE A 24 0.16 -18.62 -4.45
N TYR A 25 1.05 -19.14 -3.60
CA TYR A 25 1.74 -20.40 -3.87
C TYR A 25 0.78 -21.59 -4.03
N ARG A 26 -0.23 -21.72 -3.17
CA ARG A 26 -1.21 -22.82 -3.28
C ARG A 26 -2.00 -22.77 -4.59
N CYS A 27 -2.43 -21.58 -5.01
CA CYS A 27 -3.11 -21.39 -6.30
C CYS A 27 -2.21 -21.73 -7.49
N LEU A 28 -0.93 -21.37 -7.43
CA LEU A 28 0.03 -21.71 -8.48
C LEU A 28 0.33 -23.21 -8.49
N ARG A 29 0.47 -23.84 -7.32
CA ARG A 29 0.75 -25.27 -7.18
C ARG A 29 -0.37 -26.12 -7.76
N SER A 30 -1.63 -25.75 -7.55
CA SER A 30 -2.78 -26.47 -8.12
C SER A 30 -2.85 -26.36 -9.65
N ARG A 31 -2.29 -25.30 -10.25
CA ARG A 31 -2.38 -25.04 -11.70
C ARG A 31 -1.18 -25.54 -12.51
N LEU A 32 0.04 -25.41 -11.96
CA LEU A 32 1.29 -25.58 -12.71
C LEU A 32 2.22 -26.68 -12.14
N GLY A 33 1.88 -27.24 -10.98
CA GLY A 33 2.70 -28.19 -10.26
C GLY A 33 3.75 -27.53 -9.34
N ALA A 34 4.26 -28.31 -8.39
CA ALA A 34 5.17 -27.84 -7.34
C ALA A 34 6.46 -27.14 -7.84
N PRO A 35 7.21 -27.66 -8.83
CA PRO A 35 8.48 -27.03 -9.21
C PRO A 35 8.29 -25.65 -9.85
N LYS A 36 7.27 -25.50 -10.72
CA LYS A 36 6.96 -24.20 -11.36
C LYS A 36 6.43 -23.18 -10.35
N ALA A 37 5.65 -23.63 -9.38
CA ALA A 37 5.13 -22.76 -8.32
C ALA A 37 6.25 -22.21 -7.42
N ILE A 38 7.28 -23.02 -7.09
CA ILE A 38 8.42 -22.58 -6.28
C ILE A 38 9.22 -21.50 -7.02
N THR A 39 9.58 -21.73 -8.28
CA THR A 39 10.36 -20.76 -9.07
C THR A 39 9.62 -19.43 -9.22
N ALA A 40 8.31 -19.45 -9.49
CA ALA A 40 7.51 -18.24 -9.58
C ALA A 40 7.42 -17.49 -8.23
N THR A 41 7.37 -18.23 -7.12
CA THR A 41 7.34 -17.62 -5.77
C THR A 41 8.67 -16.98 -5.42
N VAL A 42 9.79 -17.64 -5.75
CA VAL A 42 11.15 -17.06 -5.58
C VAL A 42 11.31 -15.81 -6.45
N HIS A 43 10.85 -15.84 -7.70
CA HIS A 43 10.91 -14.67 -8.59
C HIS A 43 10.09 -13.50 -8.05
N ASN A 44 8.88 -13.76 -7.53
CA ASN A 44 8.04 -12.73 -6.93
C ASN A 44 8.70 -12.13 -5.68
N LEU A 45 9.33 -12.98 -4.85
CA LEU A 45 10.08 -12.55 -3.67
C LEU A 45 11.30 -11.70 -4.07
N ALA A 46 12.09 -12.16 -5.05
CA ALA A 46 13.25 -11.44 -5.56
C ALA A 46 12.86 -10.06 -6.12
N ARG A 47 11.71 -9.99 -6.82
CA ARG A 47 11.16 -8.71 -7.31
C ARG A 47 10.75 -7.79 -6.17
N LEU A 48 10.14 -8.32 -5.11
CA LEU A 48 9.75 -7.54 -3.94
C LEU A 48 10.98 -7.03 -3.18
N PHE A 49 11.97 -7.89 -2.94
CA PHE A 49 13.24 -7.49 -2.34
C PHE A 49 13.98 -6.46 -3.20
N TYR A 50 14.05 -6.66 -4.51
CA TYR A 50 14.65 -5.71 -5.44
C TYR A 50 13.90 -4.37 -5.40
N GLN A 51 12.57 -4.40 -5.44
CA GLN A 51 11.77 -3.19 -5.36
C GLN A 51 12.00 -2.46 -4.04
N ILE A 52 12.04 -3.16 -2.90
CA ILE A 52 12.35 -2.56 -1.60
C ILE A 52 13.76 -1.98 -1.61
N TRP A 53 14.77 -2.73 -2.06
CA TRP A 53 16.16 -2.30 -2.06
C TRP A 53 16.38 -1.07 -2.97
N THR A 54 15.81 -1.11 -4.17
CA THR A 54 15.93 -0.02 -5.16
C THR A 54 15.07 1.19 -4.79
N THR A 55 13.92 0.98 -4.13
CA THR A 55 13.03 2.08 -3.72
C THR A 55 13.44 2.67 -2.37
N ALA A 56 14.11 1.91 -1.50
CA ALA A 56 14.59 2.39 -0.19
C ALA A 56 15.56 3.57 -0.32
N GLY A 57 16.35 3.64 -1.40
CA GLY A 57 17.20 4.81 -1.69
C GLY A 57 16.45 6.09 -2.10
N ARG A 58 15.14 5.98 -2.38
CA ARG A 58 14.23 7.11 -2.68
C ARG A 58 13.06 7.16 -1.69
N CYS A 59 13.17 6.48 -0.56
CA CYS A 59 12.27 6.67 0.56
C CYS A 59 12.68 7.95 1.30
N THR A 60 12.71 9.08 0.58
CA THR A 60 12.57 10.39 1.19
C THR A 60 11.15 10.37 1.71
N ASP A 61 10.99 10.15 3.02
CA ASP A 61 9.69 10.24 3.69
C ASP A 61 9.13 11.63 3.35
N PRO A 62 8.15 11.74 2.44
CA PRO A 62 7.46 13.00 2.28
C PRO A 62 6.66 13.08 3.58
N GLY A 63 7.20 13.83 4.54
CA GLY A 63 6.87 13.73 5.96
C GLY A 63 5.38 13.69 6.27
N MET A 64 5.04 13.41 7.53
CA MET A 64 3.69 13.09 8.00
C MET A 64 2.55 13.89 7.33
N ASP A 65 2.75 15.20 7.12
CA ASP A 65 1.83 16.13 6.47
C ASP A 65 1.39 15.69 5.05
N TYR A 66 2.28 15.13 4.23
CA TYR A 66 1.95 14.65 2.88
C TYR A 66 1.04 13.42 2.92
N TYR A 67 1.29 12.51 3.87
CA TYR A 67 0.42 11.35 4.07
C TYR A 67 -0.96 11.75 4.58
N GLU A 68 -1.01 12.73 5.49
CA GLU A 68 -2.27 13.23 6.03
C GLU A 68 -3.12 13.90 4.94
N GLN A 69 -2.53 14.75 4.09
CA GLN A 69 -3.22 15.35 2.95
C GLN A 69 -3.76 14.29 1.97
N LYS A 70 -2.94 13.30 1.61
CA LYS A 70 -3.40 12.21 0.73
C LYS A 70 -4.50 11.37 1.35
N TYR A 71 -4.43 11.15 2.67
CA TYR A 71 -5.45 10.41 3.39
C TYR A 71 -6.79 11.16 3.37
N GLN A 72 -6.76 12.47 3.60
CA GLN A 72 -7.93 13.34 3.49
C GLN A 72 -8.52 13.29 2.07
N ASP A 73 -7.70 13.40 1.02
CA ASP A 73 -8.15 13.31 -0.38
C ASP A 73 -8.83 11.97 -0.71
N LEU A 74 -8.28 10.87 -0.22
CA LEU A 74 -8.85 9.53 -0.43
C LEU A 74 -10.21 9.40 0.27
N ILE A 75 -10.33 9.91 1.49
CA ILE A 75 -11.60 9.92 2.22
C ILE A 75 -12.62 10.75 1.46
N LEU A 76 -12.28 11.97 1.04
CA LEU A 76 -13.18 12.85 0.30
C LEU A 76 -13.67 12.20 -1.00
N LYS A 77 -12.76 11.58 -1.78
CA LYS A 77 -13.13 10.87 -3.01
C LYS A 77 -14.06 9.69 -2.75
N ASN A 78 -13.79 8.91 -1.70
CA ASN A 78 -14.65 7.78 -1.34
C ASN A 78 -16.03 8.25 -0.86
N LEU A 79 -16.08 9.35 -0.11
CA LEU A 79 -17.32 9.95 0.34
C LEU A 79 -18.14 10.48 -0.84
N GLN A 80 -17.49 11.14 -1.80
CA GLN A 80 -18.11 11.62 -3.04
C GLN A 80 -18.68 10.45 -3.86
N LYS A 81 -17.91 9.37 -4.05
CA LYS A 81 -18.36 8.17 -4.77
C LYS A 81 -19.57 7.52 -4.08
N LYS A 82 -19.56 7.46 -2.74
CA LYS A 82 -20.70 6.94 -1.96
C LYS A 82 -21.93 7.82 -2.12
N ALA A 83 -21.80 9.14 -2.04
CA ALA A 83 -22.91 10.07 -2.22
C ALA A 83 -23.51 9.96 -3.63
N GLN A 84 -22.66 9.90 -4.66
CA GLN A 84 -23.09 9.70 -6.05
C GLN A 84 -23.88 8.40 -6.24
N ALA A 85 -23.50 7.31 -5.57
CA ALA A 85 -24.25 6.06 -5.63
C ALA A 85 -25.68 6.18 -5.07
N PHE A 86 -25.93 7.14 -4.17
CA PHE A 86 -27.25 7.44 -3.62
C PHE A 86 -27.95 8.64 -4.29
N GLY A 87 -27.40 9.18 -5.39
CA GLY A 87 -27.93 10.37 -6.06
C GLY A 87 -27.77 11.66 -5.26
N LEU A 88 -26.89 11.67 -4.26
CA LEU A 88 -26.60 12.81 -3.39
C LEU A 88 -25.31 13.51 -3.86
N GLN A 89 -25.28 14.84 -3.77
CA GLN A 89 -24.08 15.63 -4.03
C GLN A 89 -23.48 16.13 -2.72
N LEU A 90 -22.19 15.87 -2.50
CA LEU A 90 -21.47 16.46 -1.38
C LEU A 90 -21.28 17.95 -1.62
N ILE A 91 -21.90 18.78 -0.77
CA ILE A 91 -21.66 20.21 -0.70
C ILE A 91 -20.66 20.44 0.44
N PRO A 92 -19.44 20.96 0.17
CA PRO A 92 -18.51 21.32 1.22
C PRO A 92 -19.12 22.45 2.04
N LYS A 93 -19.34 22.22 3.34
CA LYS A 93 -19.70 23.30 4.26
C LYS A 93 -18.44 24.12 4.53
N SER A 94 -18.34 25.31 3.93
CA SER A 94 -17.35 26.32 4.31
C SER A 94 -17.67 26.79 5.73
N GLN A 95 -16.95 26.28 6.73
CA GLN A 95 -17.03 26.81 8.10
C GLN A 95 -15.76 27.63 8.35
N ASP A 96 -15.95 28.95 8.30
CA ASP A 96 -15.49 29.94 9.27
C ASP A 96 -13.97 30.05 9.49
N LYS A 97 -13.29 30.75 8.57
CA LYS A 97 -11.97 31.36 8.78
C LYS A 97 -12.08 32.80 9.30
N GLU A 98 -12.93 33.07 10.30
CA GLU A 98 -13.09 34.43 10.87
C GLU A 98 -12.35 34.68 12.19
N GLU A 99 -11.71 33.67 12.81
CA GLU A 99 -11.03 33.89 14.11
C GLU A 99 -9.63 34.53 14.02
N ALA A 100 -9.14 34.90 12.83
CA ALA A 100 -7.80 35.48 12.68
C ALA A 100 -7.73 37.02 12.81
N SER A 101 -8.86 37.74 12.89
CA SER A 101 -8.87 39.22 12.93
C SER A 101 -9.05 39.81 14.34
N PHE A 102 -9.08 38.99 15.40
CA PHE A 102 -9.35 39.49 16.75
C PHE A 102 -8.08 39.90 17.53
N TYR A 103 -6.89 39.51 17.07
CA TYR A 103 -5.63 39.83 17.77
C TYR A 103 -5.01 41.18 17.41
N GLN A 104 -5.61 41.97 16.49
CA GLN A 104 -5.08 43.29 16.11
C GLN A 104 -5.61 44.47 16.94
N THR A 105 -6.59 44.30 17.84
CA THR A 105 -7.28 45.44 18.49
C THR A 105 -6.94 45.71 19.95
N LEU A 106 -6.03 44.96 20.60
CA LEU A 106 -5.67 45.15 22.02
C LEU A 106 -4.25 45.68 22.28
N SER A 107 -3.68 46.47 21.35
CA SER A 107 -2.48 47.27 21.61
C SER A 107 -2.69 48.72 21.18
N THR A 108 -3.63 49.41 21.83
CA THR A 108 -3.66 50.88 21.89
C THR A 108 -3.70 51.29 23.35
#